data_AF-A0A831UTQ7-F1
#
_entry.id   AF-A0A831UTQ7-F1
#
_cell.length_a   1.000
_cell.length_b   1.000
_cell.length_c   1.000
_cell.angle_alpha   90.00
_cell.angle_beta   90.00
_cell.angle_gamma   90.00
#
_symmetry.space_group_name_H-M   'P 1'
#
loop_
_entity.id
_entity.type
_entity.pdbx_description
1 polymer ?
#
loop_
_entity_poly.entity_id
_entity_poly.type
_entity_poly.pdbx_seq_one_letter_code
_entity_poly.pdbx_strand_id
1 'polypeptide(L)'
;MHPERGANLVADIVFLKPVAPYCLYHHERYDGKGYPYGKRGEDIPIEGRLMAVADAFDAMTSHRPNRRGLDPEVAIRAIEQGKGTQFDPACADALVACYREGKIAQILQSYDTDERSIACPFCSTFIRIPENVRVNDVVSCQVCWHRVRLRERNAAYFGELVGEREQEVRVDSAGA
;
A
#
# COMPACT_ATOMS: atom_id res chain seq x y z
N MET A 1 7.02 9.48 -19.77
CA MET A 1 5.93 8.93 -20.63
C MET A 1 4.97 7.97 -19.90
N HIS A 2 4.86 8.00 -18.56
CA HIS A 2 3.89 7.18 -17.80
C HIS A 2 2.79 8.02 -17.10
N PRO A 3 3.09 9.18 -16.48
CA PRO A 3 2.09 9.96 -15.72
C PRO A 3 0.90 10.47 -16.54
N GLU A 4 1.15 11.10 -17.69
CA GLU A 4 0.10 11.69 -18.54
C GLU A 4 -0.85 10.62 -19.10
N ARG A 5 -0.31 9.47 -19.52
CA ARG A 5 -1.12 8.35 -20.00
C ARG A 5 -1.99 7.78 -18.87
N GLY A 6 -1.43 7.60 -17.68
CA GLY A 6 -2.17 7.12 -16.51
C GLY A 6 -3.31 8.09 -16.13
N ALA A 7 -3.01 9.39 -16.09
CA ALA A 7 -4.01 10.42 -15.79
C ALA A 7 -5.14 10.45 -16.83
N ASN A 8 -4.81 10.34 -18.13
CA ASN A 8 -5.81 10.33 -19.19
C ASN A 8 -6.75 9.11 -19.10
N LEU A 9 -6.22 7.93 -18.76
CA LEU A 9 -7.03 6.71 -18.61
C LEU A 9 -8.11 6.84 -17.52
N VAL A 10 -7.82 7.55 -16.43
CA VAL A 10 -8.76 7.71 -15.31
C VAL A 10 -9.64 8.95 -15.45
N ALA A 11 -9.23 9.94 -16.26
CA ALA A 11 -9.92 11.23 -16.38
C ALA A 11 -11.32 11.13 -16.98
N ASP A 12 -11.54 10.15 -17.87
CA ASP A 12 -12.84 9.93 -18.54
C ASP A 12 -13.85 9.19 -17.65
N ILE A 13 -13.39 8.62 -16.53
CA ILE A 13 -14.24 7.93 -15.58
C ILE A 13 -14.63 8.93 -14.49
N VAL A 14 -15.89 9.36 -14.48
CA VAL A 14 -16.41 10.46 -13.64
C VAL A 14 -15.99 10.34 -12.17
N PHE A 15 -16.11 9.15 -11.58
CA PHE A 15 -15.77 8.94 -10.17
C PHE A 15 -14.27 8.83 -9.89
N LEU A 16 -13.43 8.56 -10.91
CA LEU A 16 -11.96 8.48 -10.77
C LEU A 16 -11.27 9.78 -11.16
N LYS A 17 -11.97 10.73 -11.75
CA LYS A 17 -11.43 12.04 -12.13
C LYS A 17 -10.64 12.74 -11.00
N PRO A 18 -11.05 12.69 -9.71
CA PRO A 18 -10.27 13.27 -8.61
C PRO A 18 -8.90 12.60 -8.38
N VAL A 19 -8.69 11.39 -8.89
CA VAL A 19 -7.42 10.63 -8.77
C VAL A 19 -6.40 11.07 -9.83
N ALA A 20 -6.83 11.71 -10.92
CA ALA A 20 -5.94 12.08 -12.02
C ALA A 20 -4.69 12.90 -11.59
N PRO A 21 -4.77 13.87 -10.65
CA PRO A 21 -3.59 14.60 -10.17
C PRO A 21 -2.57 13.69 -9.45
N TYR A 22 -3.03 12.68 -8.72
CA TYR A 22 -2.17 11.67 -8.08
C TYR A 22 -1.34 10.94 -9.15
N CYS A 23 -1.98 10.50 -10.24
CA CYS A 23 -1.29 9.86 -11.35
C CYS A 23 -0.38 10.81 -12.14
N LEU A 24 -0.77 12.08 -12.30
CA LEU A 24 -0.07 13.02 -13.16
C LEU A 24 1.22 13.57 -12.54
N TYR A 25 1.22 13.81 -11.23
CA TYR A 25 2.27 14.59 -10.56
C TYR A 25 3.14 13.79 -9.58
N HIS A 26 2.89 12.50 -9.34
CA HIS A 26 3.67 11.70 -8.36
C HIS A 26 5.16 11.49 -8.72
N HIS A 27 5.57 11.83 -9.95
CA HIS A 27 6.98 11.84 -10.37
C HIS A 27 7.60 13.24 -10.44
N GLU A 28 6.85 14.28 -10.10
CA GLU A 28 7.43 15.59 -9.84
C GLU A 28 8.28 15.54 -8.56
N ARG A 29 9.33 16.35 -8.50
CA ARG A 29 10.22 16.46 -7.34
C ARG A 29 10.13 17.84 -6.77
N TYR A 30 10.19 17.96 -5.45
CA TYR A 30 10.05 19.25 -4.76
C TYR A 30 11.09 20.29 -5.22
N ASP A 31 12.28 19.87 -5.66
CA ASP A 31 13.36 20.69 -6.23
C ASP A 31 13.17 21.11 -7.70
N GLY A 32 12.11 20.64 -8.37
CA GLY A 32 11.84 20.93 -9.78
C GLY A 32 12.60 20.04 -10.76
N LYS A 33 13.34 19.03 -10.30
CA LYS A 33 14.08 18.09 -11.18
C LYS A 33 13.25 16.88 -11.60
N GLY A 34 11.96 16.88 -11.25
CA GLY A 34 11.02 15.82 -11.60
C GLY A 34 10.43 15.99 -12.99
N TYR A 35 9.42 15.18 -13.27
CA TYR A 35 8.72 15.17 -14.56
C TYR A 35 7.23 14.84 -14.33
N PRO A 36 6.32 15.14 -15.28
CA PRO A 36 6.57 15.58 -16.66
C PRO A 36 6.78 17.08 -16.87
N TYR A 37 6.39 17.94 -15.92
CA TYR A 37 6.38 19.40 -16.10
C TYR A 37 7.51 20.13 -15.38
N GLY A 38 8.26 19.47 -14.49
CA GLY A 38 9.36 20.08 -13.75
C GLY A 38 8.87 21.11 -12.74
N LYS A 39 7.70 20.86 -12.15
CA LYS A 39 7.10 21.75 -11.14
C LYS A 39 7.93 21.72 -9.86
N ARG A 40 8.01 22.86 -9.16
CA ARG A 40 8.84 23.01 -7.96
C ARG A 40 8.01 23.43 -6.76
N GLY A 41 8.33 22.89 -5.60
CA GLY A 41 7.70 23.25 -4.34
C GLY A 41 6.18 23.05 -4.38
N GLU A 42 5.45 24.07 -3.95
CA GLU A 42 3.99 24.06 -3.86
C GLU A 42 3.28 24.25 -5.21
N ASP A 43 4.01 24.51 -6.31
CA ASP A 43 3.44 24.47 -7.67
C ASP A 43 3.05 23.05 -8.09
N ILE A 44 3.54 22.04 -7.36
CA ILE A 44 3.10 20.66 -7.43
C ILE A 44 1.84 20.52 -6.58
N PRO A 45 0.70 20.04 -7.15
CA PRO A 45 -0.49 19.76 -6.36
C PRO A 45 -0.20 18.82 -5.18
N ILE A 46 -0.93 19.00 -4.07
CA ILE A 46 -0.70 18.24 -2.84
C ILE A 46 -0.84 16.73 -3.06
N GLU A 47 -1.70 16.32 -3.98
CA GLU A 47 -1.92 14.95 -4.43
C GLU A 47 -0.61 14.32 -4.96
N GLY A 48 0.12 15.07 -5.80
CA GLY A 48 1.41 14.62 -6.33
C GLY A 48 2.49 14.55 -5.25
N ARG A 49 2.55 15.56 -4.37
CA ARG A 49 3.52 15.62 -3.27
C ARG A 49 3.32 14.48 -2.27
N LEU A 50 2.07 14.17 -1.93
CA LEU A 50 1.71 13.07 -1.04
C LEU A 50 2.03 11.71 -1.68
N MET A 51 1.65 11.51 -2.95
CA MET A 51 1.93 10.26 -3.65
C MET A 51 3.41 10.01 -3.87
N ALA A 52 4.21 11.04 -4.16
CA ALA A 52 5.64 10.88 -4.36
C ALA A 52 6.33 10.27 -3.12
N VAL A 53 5.92 10.68 -1.91
CA VAL A 53 6.44 10.15 -0.66
C VAL A 53 5.95 8.71 -0.42
N ALA A 54 4.65 8.45 -0.60
CA ALA A 54 4.06 7.13 -0.41
C ALA A 54 4.63 6.08 -1.40
N ASP A 55 4.69 6.43 -2.70
CA ASP A 55 5.21 5.57 -3.77
C ASP A 55 6.70 5.27 -3.56
N ALA A 56 7.52 6.26 -3.18
CA ALA A 56 8.93 6.03 -2.91
C ALA A 56 9.14 5.09 -1.71
N PHE A 57 8.36 5.26 -0.64
CA PHE A 57 8.46 4.41 0.54
C PHE A 57 8.06 2.96 0.24
N ASP A 58 6.93 2.75 -0.45
CA ASP A 58 6.49 1.42 -0.87
C ASP A 58 7.48 0.79 -1.85
N ALA A 59 7.98 1.55 -2.84
CA ALA A 59 8.98 1.08 -3.78
C ALA A 59 10.30 0.69 -3.12
N MET A 60 10.70 1.36 -2.04
CA MET A 60 11.88 1.02 -1.26
C MET A 60 11.69 -0.25 -0.43
N THR A 61 10.54 -0.41 0.22
CA THR A 61 10.28 -1.49 1.19
C THR A 61 9.70 -2.75 0.56
N SER A 62 9.14 -2.68 -0.65
CA SER A 62 8.59 -3.82 -1.36
C SER A 62 9.65 -4.70 -2.02
N HIS A 63 9.46 -6.02 -1.92
CA HIS A 63 10.24 -7.00 -2.67
C HIS A 63 9.83 -6.96 -4.15
N ARG A 64 10.82 -7.00 -5.04
CA ARG A 64 10.64 -7.10 -6.49
C ARG A 64 11.43 -8.31 -6.99
N PRO A 65 11.08 -8.90 -8.15
CA PRO A 65 11.74 -10.11 -8.66
C PRO A 65 13.28 -10.06 -8.65
N ASN A 66 13.84 -8.86 -8.81
CA ASN A 66 15.28 -8.63 -8.92
C ASN A 66 15.92 -7.96 -7.68
N ARG A 67 15.15 -7.63 -6.63
CA ARG A 67 15.67 -6.91 -5.45
C ARG A 67 14.81 -7.16 -4.22
N ARG A 68 15.44 -7.46 -3.09
CA ARG A 68 14.76 -7.43 -1.79
C ARG A 68 14.37 -5.99 -1.40
N GLY A 69 13.27 -5.86 -0.67
CA GLY A 69 12.90 -4.60 -0.04
C GLY A 69 13.99 -4.14 0.92
N LEU A 70 14.14 -2.82 1.08
CA LEU A 70 14.94 -2.23 2.15
C LEU A 70 14.21 -2.42 3.48
N ASP A 71 14.99 -2.48 4.56
CA ASP A 71 14.45 -2.34 5.91
C ASP A 71 13.65 -1.01 6.01
N PRO A 72 12.43 -1.01 6.58
CA PRO A 72 11.60 0.19 6.68
C PRO A 72 12.31 1.37 7.35
N GLU A 73 13.17 1.12 8.33
CA GLU A 73 13.95 2.17 9.01
C GLU A 73 14.97 2.82 8.05
N VAL A 74 15.56 2.03 7.16
CA VAL A 74 16.45 2.55 6.10
C VAL A 74 15.66 3.40 5.11
N ALA A 75 14.46 2.96 4.71
CA ALA A 75 13.58 3.73 3.83
C ALA A 75 13.16 5.05 4.46
N ILE A 76 12.80 5.07 5.75
CA ILE A 76 12.49 6.30 6.49
C ILE A 76 13.65 7.29 6.49
N ARG A 77 14.87 6.83 6.77
CA ARG A 77 16.05 7.71 6.71
C ARG A 77 16.27 8.29 5.31
N ALA A 78 16.02 7.53 4.25
CA ALA A 78 16.11 8.02 2.89
C ALA A 78 15.03 9.09 2.58
N ILE A 79 13.80 8.91 3.08
CA ILE A 79 12.75 9.95 2.99
C ILE A 79 13.17 11.21 3.74
N GLU A 80 13.71 11.09 4.95
CA GLU A 80 14.19 12.23 5.75
C GLU A 80 15.31 13.01 5.04
N GLN A 81 16.28 12.30 4.46
CA GLN A 81 17.37 12.90 3.69
C GLN A 81 16.88 13.60 2.41
N GLY A 82 15.78 13.13 1.83
CA GLY A 82 15.19 13.70 0.61
C GLY A 82 14.31 14.93 0.83
N LYS A 83 14.10 15.37 2.08
CA LYS A 83 13.27 16.56 2.40
C LYS A 83 13.79 17.82 1.72
N GLY A 84 12.87 18.58 1.13
CA GLY A 84 13.16 19.83 0.41
C GLY A 84 13.84 19.62 -0.95
N THR A 85 14.19 18.38 -1.31
CA THR A 85 14.75 18.05 -2.63
C THR A 85 13.82 17.15 -3.41
N GLN A 86 13.85 15.84 -3.15
CA GLN A 86 12.93 14.91 -3.78
C GLN A 86 11.51 15.06 -3.24
N PHE A 87 11.39 15.31 -1.94
CA PHE A 87 10.12 15.28 -1.23
C PHE A 87 9.77 16.63 -0.62
N ASP A 88 8.47 16.92 -0.59
CA ASP A 88 7.94 17.99 0.26
C ASP A 88 8.26 17.69 1.73
N PRO A 89 8.90 18.62 2.47
CA PRO A 89 9.18 18.45 3.89
C PRO A 89 7.96 18.04 4.73
N ALA A 90 6.80 18.67 4.52
CA ALA A 90 5.60 18.42 5.31
C ALA A 90 5.01 17.02 5.05
N CYS A 91 5.00 16.59 3.78
CA CYS A 91 4.54 15.24 3.42
C CYS A 91 5.50 14.16 3.95
N ALA A 92 6.81 14.41 3.88
CA ALA A 92 7.81 13.52 4.44
C ALA A 92 7.69 13.40 5.96
N ASP A 93 7.57 14.53 6.67
CA ASP A 93 7.34 14.56 8.13
C ASP A 93 6.09 13.77 8.53
N ALA A 94 4.99 13.93 7.78
CA ALA A 94 3.76 13.19 8.03
C ALA A 94 3.94 11.66 7.89
N LEU A 95 4.64 11.19 6.84
CA LEU A 95 4.93 9.76 6.70
C LEU A 95 5.79 9.24 7.86
N VAL A 96 6.84 9.99 8.23
CA VAL A 96 7.73 9.61 9.34
C VAL A 96 6.95 9.50 10.65
N ALA A 97 6.11 10.50 10.98
CA ALA A 97 5.26 10.44 12.16
C ALA A 97 4.33 9.22 12.14
N CYS A 98 3.62 8.96 11.03
CA CYS A 98 2.77 7.78 10.88
C CYS A 98 3.54 6.46 11.07
N TYR A 99 4.77 6.36 10.57
CA TYR A 99 5.63 5.20 10.79
C TYR A 99 6.04 5.05 12.25
N ARG A 100 6.53 6.12 12.89
CA ARG A 100 6.97 6.10 14.29
C ARG A 100 5.85 5.76 15.26
N GLU A 101 4.63 6.20 14.97
CA GLU A 101 3.43 5.89 15.74
C GLU A 101 2.85 4.50 15.42
N GLY A 102 3.46 3.73 14.50
CA GLY A 102 3.01 2.40 14.13
C GLY A 102 1.72 2.38 13.29
N LYS A 103 1.21 3.54 12.86
CA LYS A 103 -0.06 3.66 12.11
C LYS A 103 -0.04 2.97 10.76
N ILE A 104 1.15 2.74 10.20
CA ILE A 104 1.33 2.05 8.92
C ILE A 104 1.93 0.65 9.06
N ALA A 105 2.09 0.12 10.27
CA ALA A 105 2.67 -1.21 10.49
C ALA A 105 1.94 -2.31 9.71
N GLN A 106 0.60 -2.20 9.63
CA GLN A 106 -0.26 -3.17 8.95
C GLN A 106 -0.12 -3.22 7.42
N ILE A 107 0.48 -2.20 6.80
CA ILE A 107 0.70 -2.16 5.34
C ILE A 107 2.15 -2.50 4.94
N LEU A 108 3.07 -2.63 5.91
CA LEU A 108 4.43 -3.06 5.65
C LEU A 108 4.41 -4.55 5.31
N GLN A 109 4.74 -4.87 4.06
CA GLN A 109 4.79 -6.26 3.60
C GLN A 109 6.07 -6.92 4.13
N SER A 110 5.97 -7.60 5.28
CA SER A 110 7.02 -8.53 5.72
C SER A 110 6.94 -9.79 4.85
N TYR A 111 7.67 -9.82 3.74
CA TYR A 111 7.94 -11.06 3.01
C TYR A 111 9.08 -11.81 3.70
N ASP A 112 8.96 -12.02 5.02
CA ASP A 112 9.81 -13.01 5.66
C ASP A 112 9.45 -14.35 5.01
N THR A 113 10.43 -14.95 4.35
CA THR A 113 10.23 -16.17 3.54
C THR A 113 9.85 -17.39 4.37
N ASP A 114 9.82 -17.23 5.69
CA ASP A 114 9.44 -18.25 6.68
C ASP A 114 7.98 -18.06 7.19
N GLU A 115 7.28 -17.00 6.76
CA GLU A 115 5.93 -16.67 7.25
C GLU A 115 4.83 -17.20 6.32
N ARG A 116 3.91 -18.02 6.89
CA ARG A 116 2.72 -18.51 6.18
C ARG A 116 1.86 -17.34 5.71
N SER A 117 1.55 -17.30 4.42
CA SER A 117 0.78 -16.19 3.81
C SER A 117 0.00 -16.61 2.57
N ILE A 118 -0.97 -15.78 2.17
CA ILE A 118 -1.78 -15.95 0.95
C ILE A 118 -2.01 -14.62 0.24
N ALA A 119 -2.32 -14.67 -1.05
CA ALA A 119 -2.94 -13.54 -1.75
C ALA A 119 -4.46 -13.57 -1.54
N CYS A 120 -5.04 -12.40 -1.23
CA CYS A 120 -6.48 -12.22 -1.15
C CYS A 120 -7.10 -12.50 -2.53
N PRO A 121 -8.05 -13.44 -2.65
CA PRO A 121 -8.67 -13.77 -3.94
C PRO A 121 -9.54 -12.65 -4.54
N PHE A 122 -9.86 -11.60 -3.78
CA PHE A 122 -10.65 -10.46 -4.27
C PHE A 122 -9.78 -9.29 -4.75
N CYS A 123 -8.89 -8.78 -3.89
CA CYS A 123 -8.09 -7.59 -4.20
C CYS A 123 -6.60 -7.87 -4.40
N SER A 124 -6.20 -9.15 -4.40
CA SER A 124 -4.82 -9.60 -4.57
C SER A 124 -3.82 -9.10 -3.52
N THR A 125 -4.29 -8.44 -2.46
CA THR A 125 -3.40 -8.01 -1.38
C THR A 125 -2.85 -9.21 -0.63
N PHE A 126 -1.68 -9.05 -0.04
CA PHE A 126 -1.05 -10.07 0.77
C PHE A 126 -1.72 -10.16 2.16
N ILE A 127 -2.11 -11.36 2.58
CA ILE A 127 -2.64 -11.63 3.91
C ILE A 127 -1.65 -12.54 4.63
N ARG A 128 -1.04 -12.04 5.70
CA ARG A 128 -0.23 -12.84 6.61
C ARG A 128 -1.14 -13.79 7.40
N ILE A 129 -0.76 -15.06 7.50
CA ILE A 129 -1.47 -16.07 8.30
C ILE A 129 -0.84 -16.09 9.70
N PRO A 130 -1.54 -15.67 10.76
CA PRO A 130 -1.06 -15.78 12.12
C PRO A 130 -0.75 -17.24 12.50
N GLU A 131 0.21 -17.46 13.42
CA GLU A 131 0.62 -18.82 13.80
C GLU A 131 -0.51 -19.68 14.35
N ASN A 132 -1.50 -19.07 15.01
CA ASN A 132 -2.67 -19.73 15.56
C ASN A 132 -3.74 -20.09 14.51
N VAL A 133 -3.65 -19.58 13.28
CA VAL A 133 -4.59 -19.87 12.20
C VAL A 133 -4.25 -21.21 11.53
N ARG A 134 -5.28 -22.00 11.24
CA ARG A 134 -5.23 -23.35 10.67
C ARG A 134 -5.95 -23.39 9.32
N VAL A 135 -5.69 -24.43 8.53
CA VAL A 135 -6.44 -24.70 7.30
C VAL A 135 -7.93 -24.78 7.63
N ASN A 136 -8.77 -24.14 6.82
CA ASN A 136 -10.22 -23.92 6.96
C ASN A 136 -10.65 -22.78 7.87
N ASP A 137 -9.75 -22.16 8.63
CA ASP A 137 -10.06 -20.94 9.37
C ASP A 137 -10.31 -19.77 8.42
N VAL A 138 -10.98 -18.74 8.93
CA VAL A 138 -11.32 -17.54 8.17
C VAL A 138 -10.54 -16.35 8.71
N VAL A 139 -9.86 -15.64 7.82
CA VAL A 139 -9.15 -14.39 8.08
C VAL A 139 -9.79 -13.25 7.30
N SER A 140 -9.65 -12.02 7.79
CA SER A 140 -10.14 -10.83 7.08
C SER A 140 -8.99 -10.15 6.36
N CYS A 141 -9.22 -9.80 5.10
CA CYS A 141 -8.29 -8.99 4.32
C CYS A 141 -8.23 -7.56 4.88
N GLN A 142 -7.05 -7.07 5.24
CA GLN A 142 -6.90 -5.70 5.78
C GLN A 142 -7.09 -4.57 4.75
N VAL A 143 -7.25 -4.90 3.45
CA VAL A 143 -7.47 -3.91 2.39
C VAL A 143 -8.93 -3.84 1.97
N CYS A 144 -9.50 -4.96 1.53
CA CYS A 144 -10.87 -5.00 1.03
C CYS A 144 -11.88 -5.48 2.07
N TRP A 145 -11.43 -5.83 3.28
CA TRP A 145 -12.25 -6.33 4.39
C TRP A 145 -13.06 -7.60 4.11
N HIS A 146 -12.83 -8.25 2.96
CA HIS A 146 -13.45 -9.52 2.65
C HIS A 146 -12.87 -10.63 3.53
N ARG A 147 -13.75 -11.55 3.92
CA ARG A 147 -13.41 -12.78 4.63
C ARG A 147 -12.87 -13.82 3.65
N VAL A 148 -11.74 -14.41 3.99
CA VAL A 148 -11.00 -15.37 3.18
C VAL A 148 -10.78 -16.63 4.01
N ARG A 149 -11.25 -17.77 3.51
CA ARG A 149 -11.00 -19.08 4.11
C ARG A 149 -9.64 -19.60 3.66
N LEU A 150 -8.81 -20.01 4.61
CA LEU A 150 -7.51 -20.57 4.33
C LEU A 150 -7.64 -22.01 3.81
N ARG A 151 -6.96 -22.31 2.70
CA ARG A 151 -6.86 -23.64 2.11
C ARG A 151 -5.40 -24.00 1.87
N GLU A 152 -5.11 -25.28 1.70
CA GLU A 152 -3.78 -25.78 1.36
C GLU A 152 -3.89 -26.78 0.21
N ARG A 153 -2.95 -26.69 -0.74
CA ARG A 153 -2.79 -27.68 -1.83
C ARG A 153 -1.32 -27.75 -2.21
N ASN A 154 -0.78 -28.98 -2.33
CA ASN A 154 0.62 -29.22 -2.71
C ASN A 154 1.63 -28.45 -1.85
N ALA A 155 1.44 -28.44 -0.52
CA ALA A 155 2.27 -27.70 0.44
C ALA A 155 2.30 -26.16 0.25
N ALA A 156 1.31 -25.60 -0.46
CA ALA A 156 1.13 -24.16 -0.61
C ALA A 156 -0.24 -23.73 -0.07
N TYR A 157 -0.27 -22.61 0.65
CA TYR A 157 -1.49 -22.00 1.15
C TYR A 157 -2.15 -21.12 0.07
N PHE A 158 -3.48 -21.08 0.04
CA PHE A 158 -4.25 -20.15 -0.78
C PHE A 158 -5.57 -19.75 -0.11
N GLY A 159 -6.14 -18.63 -0.54
CA GLY A 159 -7.40 -18.11 -0.02
C GLY A 159 -8.60 -18.43 -0.90
N GLU A 160 -9.74 -18.76 -0.28
CA GLU A 160 -11.04 -18.90 -0.93
C GLU A 160 -12.00 -17.84 -0.38
N LEU A 161 -12.76 -17.14 -1.23
CA LEU A 161 -13.74 -16.17 -0.74
C LEU A 161 -14.87 -16.88 0.01
N VAL A 162 -15.18 -16.36 1.20
CA VAL A 162 -16.31 -16.81 1.98
C VAL A 162 -17.60 -16.23 1.36
N GLY A 163 -18.59 -17.10 1.07
CA GLY A 163 -19.85 -16.70 0.45
C GLY A 163 -20.67 -15.73 1.31
N GLU A 164 -21.55 -14.95 0.69
CA GLU A 164 -22.30 -13.84 1.31
C GLU A 164 -23.03 -14.23 2.62
N ARG A 165 -23.61 -15.43 2.69
CA ARG A 165 -24.31 -15.93 3.90
C ARG A 165 -23.42 -16.16 5.12
N GLU A 166 -22.12 -16.33 4.92
CA GLU A 166 -21.13 -16.49 5.99
C GLU A 166 -20.40 -15.18 6.33
N GLN A 167 -20.65 -14.09 5.58
CA GLN A 167 -20.15 -12.75 5.89
C GLN A 167 -21.02 -12.04 6.94
N GLU A 168 -22.28 -12.45 7.11
CA GLU A 168 -23.27 -11.85 8.02
C GLU A 168 -23.26 -12.39 9.47
N VAL A 169 -22.36 -13.33 9.83
CA VAL A 169 -22.27 -13.82 11.21
C VAL A 169 -21.68 -12.73 12.11
N ARG A 170 -22.52 -11.78 12.50
CA ARG A 170 -22.31 -10.83 13.60
C ARG A 170 -22.11 -11.63 14.89
N VAL A 171 -21.15 -11.18 15.68
CA VAL A 171 -20.94 -11.63 17.06
C VAL A 171 -22.14 -11.22 17.89
N ASP A 172 -23.16 -12.07 17.99
CA ASP A 172 -24.10 -12.03 19.10
C ASP A 172 -23.47 -12.80 20.27
N SER A 173 -22.71 -12.07 21.09
CA SER A 173 -22.48 -12.43 22.50
C SER A 173 -22.07 -11.20 23.30
N ALA A 174 -22.96 -10.20 23.33
CA ALA A 174 -23.21 -9.49 24.57
C ALA A 174 -24.35 -10.21 25.29
N GLY A 175 -24.09 -10.81 26.45
CA GLY A 175 -25.13 -11.24 27.39
C GLY A 175 -24.95 -12.63 28.00
N ALA A 176 -24.17 -12.71 29.07
CA ALA A 176 -24.56 -13.33 30.35
C ALA A 176 -23.56 -12.91 31.43
#